data_AF-A0A967T4D8-F1
#
_entry.id   AF-A0A967T4D8-F1
#
_cell.length_a   1.000
_cell.length_b   1.000
_cell.length_c   1.000
_cell.angle_alpha   90.00
_cell.angle_beta   90.00
_cell.angle_gamma   90.00
#
_symmetry.space_group_name_H-M   'P 1'
#
loop_
_entity.id
_entity.type
_entity.pdbx_description
1 polymer ?
#
loop_
_entity_poly.entity_id
_entity_poly.type
_entity_poly.pdbx_seq_one_letter_code
_entity_poly.pdbx_strand_id
1 'polypeptide(L)'
;AYCLYHIESNNNANITVYGEYLENNPPVYEAQIIEHSSWSCVHGVERWRSNCGCNTGREGWSQEWRGPLRDALDSLNEKLTQIYEKEVSVHSNDPWKMRDEYISIILDRSVENVENFLTGHCSKELAHEDKINCLKLLELQRNAMLMYTSCGWFFDEISGIETTQVLQYAARAIQLNQEITNQSLETDFIEKLRKAPSNLPKYGNGANVYEKLVKPAQLDLLRVGVHYAISSLFNEYPERVKLYCYNAESEIYEVVRSGKLKLAIGRARIKSEITWNETDITFCVLHLGGHILNGGVREFTSEEAFNTMREEIKTAFQRSDVGDVIRLMDTHFGTHNYTLWHLFRDERRK
;
A
#
# COMPACT_ATOMS: atom_id res chain seq x y z
N ALA A 1 -26.06 -0.64 -25.82
CA ALA A 1 -27.51 -0.93 -25.74
C ALA A 1 -28.20 -0.83 -27.11
N TYR A 2 -28.20 0.34 -27.78
CA TYR A 2 -28.95 0.51 -29.05
C TYR A 2 -28.51 -0.40 -30.21
N CYS A 3 -27.21 -0.68 -30.35
CA CYS A 3 -26.69 -1.57 -31.41
C CYS A 3 -27.31 -2.99 -31.33
N LEU A 4 -27.30 -3.60 -30.15
CA LEU A 4 -27.88 -4.93 -29.93
C LEU A 4 -29.39 -4.93 -30.22
N TYR A 5 -30.10 -3.94 -29.68
CA TYR A 5 -31.54 -3.75 -29.94
C TYR A 5 -31.87 -3.64 -31.43
N HIS A 6 -31.07 -2.88 -32.18
CA HIS A 6 -31.28 -2.71 -33.62
C HIS A 6 -31.09 -4.02 -34.39
N ILE A 7 -30.07 -4.81 -34.05
CA ILE A 7 -29.79 -6.11 -34.68
C ILE A 7 -30.92 -7.10 -34.41
N GLU A 8 -31.39 -7.20 -33.17
CA GLU A 8 -32.47 -8.10 -32.75
C GLU A 8 -33.82 -7.68 -33.37
N SER A 9 -34.17 -6.39 -33.29
CA SER A 9 -35.48 -5.89 -33.74
C SER A 9 -35.68 -6.00 -35.26
N ASN A 10 -34.58 -5.93 -36.02
CA ASN A 10 -34.61 -6.08 -37.48
C ASN A 10 -34.19 -7.48 -37.93
N ASN A 11 -33.94 -8.40 -36.99
CA ASN A 11 -33.54 -9.78 -37.25
C ASN A 11 -32.36 -9.89 -38.23
N ASN A 12 -31.38 -8.99 -38.12
CA ASN A 12 -30.25 -8.90 -39.06
C ASN A 12 -29.17 -9.96 -38.81
N ALA A 13 -29.03 -10.42 -37.57
CA ALA A 13 -28.07 -11.44 -37.15
C ALA A 13 -28.52 -12.06 -35.81
N ASN A 14 -28.05 -13.28 -35.55
CA ASN A 14 -28.21 -13.91 -34.23
C ASN A 14 -27.05 -13.48 -33.34
N ILE A 15 -27.37 -12.81 -32.22
CA ILE A 15 -26.38 -12.41 -31.24
C ILE A 15 -26.06 -13.63 -30.36
N THR A 16 -24.78 -13.94 -30.22
CA THR A 16 -24.29 -15.07 -29.43
C THR A 16 -22.93 -14.72 -28.82
N VAL A 17 -22.43 -15.58 -27.93
CA VAL A 17 -21.09 -15.51 -27.35
C VAL A 17 -20.18 -16.54 -28.01
N TYR A 18 -18.87 -16.33 -27.94
CA TYR A 18 -17.89 -17.23 -28.58
C TYR A 18 -18.04 -18.69 -28.15
N GLY A 19 -18.35 -18.96 -26.88
CA GLY A 19 -18.53 -20.32 -26.37
C GLY A 19 -19.65 -21.09 -27.09
N GLU A 20 -20.85 -20.51 -27.14
CA GLU A 20 -22.02 -21.10 -27.82
C GLU A 20 -21.77 -21.24 -29.34
N TYR A 21 -21.13 -20.27 -29.97
CA TYR A 21 -20.78 -20.37 -31.38
C TYR A 21 -19.83 -21.55 -31.65
N LEU A 22 -18.80 -21.74 -30.82
CA LEU A 22 -17.80 -22.79 -30.98
C LEU A 22 -18.34 -24.21 -30.68
N GLU A 23 -19.31 -24.35 -29.77
CA GLU A 23 -20.00 -25.62 -29.54
C GLU A 23 -20.76 -26.10 -30.78
N ASN A 24 -21.37 -25.16 -31.52
CA ASN A 24 -22.12 -25.46 -32.73
C ASN A 24 -21.25 -25.47 -34.00
N ASN A 25 -20.06 -24.87 -33.96
CA ASN A 25 -19.16 -24.69 -35.10
C ASN A 25 -17.71 -24.96 -34.67
N PRO A 26 -17.32 -26.25 -34.48
CA PRO A 26 -15.97 -26.59 -34.06
C PRO A 26 -14.93 -26.14 -35.11
N PRO A 27 -13.73 -25.68 -34.70
CA PRO A 27 -12.71 -25.19 -35.60
C PRO A 27 -12.21 -26.33 -36.52
N VAL A 28 -12.14 -26.05 -37.83
CA VAL A 28 -11.65 -26.99 -38.86
C VAL A 28 -10.37 -26.51 -39.56
N TYR A 29 -9.85 -25.35 -39.15
CA TYR A 29 -8.62 -24.75 -39.66
C TYR A 29 -7.71 -24.37 -38.50
N GLU A 30 -6.41 -24.43 -38.76
CA GLU A 30 -5.37 -23.95 -37.85
C GLU A 30 -4.84 -22.60 -38.32
N ALA A 31 -4.45 -21.77 -37.36
CA ALA A 31 -3.78 -20.51 -37.61
C ALA A 31 -2.52 -20.43 -36.73
N GLN A 32 -1.45 -19.85 -37.27
CA GLN A 32 -0.24 -19.59 -36.51
C GLN A 32 -0.28 -18.17 -35.93
N ILE A 33 0.08 -18.05 -34.66
CA ILE A 33 0.20 -16.76 -33.98
C ILE A 33 1.61 -16.22 -34.20
N ILE A 34 1.71 -14.93 -34.49
CA ILE A 34 2.99 -14.21 -34.39
C ILE A 34 3.26 -14.03 -32.90
N GLU A 35 4.27 -14.73 -32.39
CA GLU A 35 4.67 -14.66 -30.98
C GLU A 35 4.98 -13.23 -30.55
N HIS A 36 4.64 -12.90 -29.31
CA HIS A 36 4.78 -11.55 -28.75
C HIS A 36 4.03 -10.45 -29.55
N SER A 37 3.01 -10.80 -30.33
CA SER A 37 2.09 -9.83 -30.92
C SER A 37 1.17 -9.21 -29.86
N SER A 38 0.51 -8.12 -30.22
CA SER A 38 -0.50 -7.49 -29.36
C SER A 38 -1.60 -6.88 -30.21
N TRP A 39 -2.80 -6.76 -29.63
CA TRP A 39 -3.94 -6.12 -30.29
C TRP A 39 -3.84 -4.58 -30.38
N SER A 40 -2.94 -3.95 -29.62
CA SER A 40 -2.91 -2.48 -29.42
C SER A 40 -1.55 -1.84 -29.72
N CYS A 41 -0.62 -2.60 -30.31
CA CYS A 41 0.68 -2.14 -30.74
C CYS A 41 1.16 -2.98 -31.92
N VAL A 42 1.44 -2.32 -33.04
CA VAL A 42 1.95 -2.96 -34.26
C VAL A 42 3.34 -3.58 -34.05
N HIS A 43 4.09 -3.08 -33.07
CA HIS A 43 5.39 -3.63 -32.65
C HIS A 43 5.24 -4.75 -31.61
N GLY A 44 4.06 -5.37 -31.49
CA GLY A 44 3.82 -6.43 -30.50
C GLY A 44 3.88 -5.92 -29.07
N VAL A 45 4.44 -6.72 -28.16
CA VAL A 45 4.56 -6.38 -26.73
C VAL A 45 5.61 -5.30 -26.43
N GLU A 46 6.30 -4.77 -27.44
CA GLU A 46 7.34 -3.76 -27.24
C GLU A 46 6.80 -2.46 -26.61
N ARG A 47 5.49 -2.17 -26.73
CA ARG A 47 4.84 -1.08 -25.97
C ARG A 47 5.06 -1.23 -24.45
N TRP A 48 5.17 -2.44 -23.91
CA TRP A 48 5.33 -2.66 -22.47
C TRP A 48 6.78 -2.90 -22.04
N ARG A 49 7.75 -2.80 -22.98
CA ARG A 49 9.15 -3.16 -22.71
C ARG A 49 10.15 -2.12 -23.19
N SER A 50 9.93 -1.51 -24.35
CA SER A 50 10.92 -0.67 -25.02
C SER A 50 10.34 0.65 -25.52
N ASN A 51 11.23 1.51 -26.02
CA ASN A 51 10.85 2.71 -26.74
C ASN A 51 10.42 2.39 -28.17
N CYS A 52 9.26 1.76 -28.33
CA CYS A 52 8.71 1.42 -29.65
C CYS A 52 8.05 2.62 -30.38
N GLY A 53 8.13 3.82 -29.80
CA GLY A 53 7.54 5.06 -30.35
C GLY A 53 6.01 5.16 -30.25
N CYS A 54 5.31 4.07 -29.89
CA CYS A 54 3.88 4.12 -29.65
C CYS A 54 3.56 4.91 -28.38
N ASN A 55 3.03 6.11 -28.57
CA ASN A 55 2.60 7.02 -27.51
C ASN A 55 1.08 7.28 -27.54
N THR A 56 0.56 7.88 -26.49
CA THR A 56 -0.87 8.20 -26.30
C THR A 56 -1.23 9.64 -26.71
N GLY A 57 -0.49 10.20 -27.67
CA GLY A 57 -0.77 11.52 -28.26
C GLY A 57 0.10 12.66 -27.73
N ARG A 58 1.26 12.35 -27.13
CA ARG A 58 2.23 13.36 -26.69
C ARG A 58 3.45 13.38 -27.60
N GLU A 59 3.40 14.27 -28.58
CA GLU A 59 4.51 14.51 -29.49
C GLU A 59 5.78 14.92 -28.72
N GLY A 60 6.93 14.37 -29.13
CA GLY A 60 8.23 14.62 -28.52
C GLY A 60 8.50 13.88 -27.20
N TRP A 61 7.55 13.10 -26.67
CA TRP A 61 7.77 12.30 -25.46
C TRP A 61 8.39 10.95 -25.80
N SER A 62 9.38 10.56 -25.00
CA SER A 62 10.15 9.32 -25.13
C SER A 62 9.66 8.25 -24.15
N GLN A 63 9.75 6.98 -24.58
CA GLN A 63 9.43 5.80 -23.76
C GLN A 63 10.71 5.04 -23.34
N GLU A 64 11.87 5.70 -23.40
CA GLU A 64 13.18 5.15 -22.97
C GLU A 64 13.21 4.70 -21.51
N TRP A 65 12.29 5.16 -20.68
CA TRP A 65 12.18 4.76 -19.28
C TRP A 65 11.73 3.31 -19.06
N ARG A 66 11.06 2.69 -20.05
CA ARG A 66 10.50 1.35 -19.90
C ARG A 66 11.57 0.28 -19.68
N GLY A 67 12.62 0.26 -20.50
CA GLY A 67 13.72 -0.71 -20.34
C GLY A 67 14.37 -0.63 -18.95
N PRO A 68 14.89 0.54 -18.54
CA PRO A 68 15.51 0.71 -17.22
C PRO A 68 14.56 0.46 -16.04
N LEU A 69 13.28 0.81 -16.13
CA LEU A 69 12.31 0.45 -15.10
C LEU A 69 12.15 -1.06 -15.02
N ARG A 70 12.07 -1.76 -16.16
CA ARG A 70 11.90 -3.22 -16.18
C ARG A 70 13.10 -3.91 -15.55
N ASP A 71 14.31 -3.49 -15.90
CA ASP A 71 15.54 -3.99 -15.29
C ASP A 71 15.60 -3.74 -13.77
N ALA A 72 15.05 -2.60 -13.30
CA ALA A 72 14.96 -2.29 -11.88
C ALA A 72 14.01 -3.24 -11.14
N LEU A 73 12.82 -3.49 -11.71
CA LEU A 73 11.82 -4.38 -11.11
C LEU A 73 12.25 -5.85 -11.17
N ASP A 74 12.83 -6.31 -12.29
CA ASP A 74 13.32 -7.69 -12.43
C ASP A 74 14.43 -7.98 -11.42
N SER A 75 15.38 -7.07 -11.26
CA SER A 75 16.44 -7.21 -10.25
C SER A 75 15.93 -7.17 -8.81
N LEU A 76 14.86 -6.40 -8.54
CA LEU A 76 14.20 -6.41 -7.23
C LEU A 76 13.47 -7.75 -7.01
N ASN A 77 12.73 -8.23 -8.00
CA ASN A 77 11.95 -9.46 -7.93
C ASN A 77 12.83 -10.69 -7.71
N GLU A 78 13.99 -10.76 -8.36
CA GLU A 78 14.98 -11.83 -8.16
C GLU A 78 15.42 -11.91 -6.68
N LYS A 79 15.75 -10.77 -6.07
CA LYS A 79 16.14 -10.71 -4.65
C LYS A 79 14.99 -11.10 -3.73
N LEU A 80 13.80 -10.53 -3.97
CA LEU A 80 12.60 -10.81 -3.17
C LEU A 80 12.17 -12.28 -3.26
N THR A 81 12.35 -12.90 -4.44
CA THR A 81 12.10 -14.33 -4.66
C THR A 81 13.03 -15.20 -3.82
N GLN A 82 14.33 -14.91 -3.84
CA GLN A 82 15.31 -15.67 -3.03
C GLN A 82 15.02 -15.55 -1.53
N ILE A 83 14.66 -14.34 -1.07
CA ILE A 83 14.31 -14.10 0.33
C ILE A 83 13.02 -14.84 0.68
N TYR A 84 11.99 -14.75 -0.16
CA TYR A 84 10.73 -15.46 0.07
C TYR A 84 10.93 -16.97 0.20
N GLU A 85 11.63 -17.57 -0.76
CA GLU A 85 11.88 -19.01 -0.76
C GLU A 85 12.66 -19.42 0.48
N LYS A 86 13.73 -18.69 0.82
CA LYS A 86 14.54 -18.96 2.02
C LYS A 86 13.73 -18.88 3.31
N GLU A 87 13.01 -17.77 3.53
CA GLU A 87 12.33 -17.52 4.80
C GLU A 87 11.06 -18.36 4.97
N VAL A 88 10.29 -18.62 3.90
CA VAL A 88 9.10 -19.49 3.97
C VAL A 88 9.47 -20.97 4.12
N SER A 89 10.60 -21.42 3.55
CA SER A 89 11.06 -22.80 3.67
C SER A 89 11.36 -23.24 5.11
N VAL A 90 11.49 -22.29 6.04
CA VAL A 90 11.60 -22.58 7.47
C VAL A 90 10.32 -23.23 8.02
N HIS A 91 9.16 -22.91 7.42
CA HIS A 91 7.84 -23.28 7.91
C HIS A 91 7.08 -24.21 6.97
N SER A 92 7.20 -24.02 5.65
CA SER A 92 6.50 -24.79 4.61
C SER A 92 7.48 -25.61 3.76
N ASN A 93 7.08 -26.83 3.39
CA ASN A 93 7.85 -27.68 2.48
C ASN A 93 7.68 -27.29 0.99
N ASP A 94 6.67 -26.48 0.68
CA ASP A 94 6.38 -26.01 -0.68
C ASP A 94 5.99 -24.52 -0.66
N PRO A 95 7.00 -23.61 -0.63
CA PRO A 95 6.76 -22.17 -0.62
C PRO A 95 5.98 -21.67 -1.84
N TRP A 96 6.17 -22.29 -3.00
CA TRP A 96 5.58 -21.84 -4.25
C TRP A 96 4.11 -22.23 -4.35
N LYS A 97 3.75 -23.44 -3.93
CA LYS A 97 2.35 -23.83 -3.79
C LYS A 97 1.63 -22.93 -2.78
N MET A 98 2.26 -22.63 -1.64
CA MET A 98 1.70 -21.70 -0.65
C MET A 98 1.45 -20.31 -1.25
N ARG A 99 2.36 -19.78 -2.07
CA ARG A 99 2.15 -18.52 -2.80
C ARG A 99 0.92 -18.60 -3.71
N ASP A 100 0.81 -19.67 -4.50
CA ASP A 100 -0.26 -19.81 -5.51
C ASP A 100 -1.64 -19.98 -4.87
N GLU A 101 -1.72 -20.74 -3.77
CA GLU A 101 -2.95 -20.98 -3.03
C GLU A 101 -3.34 -19.78 -2.14
N TYR A 102 -2.48 -18.76 -2.00
CA TYR A 102 -2.75 -17.53 -1.25
C TYR A 102 -3.94 -16.73 -1.78
N ILE A 103 -4.38 -16.99 -3.02
CA ILE A 103 -5.63 -16.43 -3.55
C ILE A 103 -6.83 -16.73 -2.64
N SER A 104 -6.86 -17.89 -1.97
CA SER A 104 -7.91 -18.25 -1.00
C SER A 104 -8.01 -17.23 0.14
N ILE A 105 -6.87 -16.73 0.64
CA ILE A 105 -6.81 -15.69 1.66
C ILE A 105 -7.19 -14.33 1.11
N ILE A 106 -6.78 -14.01 -0.12
CA ILE A 106 -7.14 -12.72 -0.74
C ILE A 106 -8.66 -12.60 -0.89
N LEU A 107 -9.34 -13.71 -1.21
CA LEU A 107 -10.79 -13.78 -1.38
C LEU A 107 -11.55 -13.83 -0.04
N ASP A 108 -10.98 -14.46 0.99
CA ASP A 108 -11.52 -14.47 2.35
C ASP A 108 -10.42 -14.30 3.41
N ARG A 109 -10.43 -13.16 4.09
CA ARG A 109 -9.46 -12.82 5.16
C ARG A 109 -9.99 -13.11 6.56
N SER A 110 -11.05 -13.92 6.69
CA SER A 110 -11.52 -14.37 8.00
C SER A 110 -10.40 -15.06 8.78
N VAL A 111 -10.39 -14.87 10.10
CA VAL A 111 -9.36 -15.44 10.98
C VAL A 111 -9.30 -16.96 10.84
N GLU A 112 -10.46 -17.61 10.76
CA GLU A 112 -10.57 -19.06 10.56
C GLU A 112 -9.93 -19.53 9.25
N ASN A 113 -10.20 -18.85 8.13
CA ASN A 113 -9.62 -19.22 6.83
C ASN A 113 -8.08 -19.08 6.84
N VAL A 114 -7.58 -17.99 7.42
CA VAL A 114 -6.12 -17.76 7.54
C VAL A 114 -5.45 -18.82 8.42
N GLU A 115 -6.04 -19.14 9.57
CA GLU A 115 -5.52 -20.18 10.47
C GLU A 115 -5.50 -21.57 9.80
N ASN A 116 -6.59 -21.93 9.11
CA ASN A 116 -6.68 -23.20 8.37
C ASN A 116 -5.66 -23.26 7.23
N PHE A 117 -5.47 -22.17 6.49
CA PHE A 117 -4.48 -22.08 5.43
C PHE A 117 -3.05 -22.27 5.95
N LEU A 118 -2.67 -21.56 7.01
CA LEU A 118 -1.34 -21.69 7.62
C LEU A 118 -1.12 -23.10 8.16
N THR A 119 -2.11 -23.70 8.81
CA THR A 119 -2.03 -25.07 9.32
C THR A 119 -1.89 -26.10 8.19
N GLY A 120 -2.54 -25.88 7.05
CA GLY A 120 -2.46 -26.77 5.89
C GLY A 120 -1.12 -26.71 5.15
N HIS A 121 -0.43 -25.57 5.16
CA HIS A 121 0.83 -25.38 4.45
C HIS A 121 2.08 -25.55 5.33
N CYS A 122 1.98 -25.30 6.63
CA CYS A 122 3.13 -25.34 7.53
C CYS A 122 3.29 -26.70 8.19
N SER A 123 4.55 -27.15 8.33
CA SER A 123 4.87 -28.48 8.88
C SER A 123 4.57 -28.60 10.39
N LYS A 124 4.40 -27.48 11.08
CA LYS A 124 4.14 -27.37 12.52
C LYS A 124 3.23 -26.18 12.79
N GLU A 125 2.58 -26.20 13.95
CA GLU A 125 1.87 -25.03 14.45
C GLU A 125 2.84 -23.87 14.66
N LEU A 126 2.48 -22.72 14.10
CA LEU A 126 3.31 -21.51 14.12
C LEU A 126 3.05 -20.69 15.37
N ALA A 127 4.12 -20.11 15.94
CA ALA A 127 3.97 -19.04 16.93
C ALA A 127 3.32 -17.80 16.29
N HIS A 128 2.75 -16.91 17.10
CA HIS A 128 2.04 -15.73 16.60
C HIS A 128 2.91 -14.86 15.67
N GLU A 129 4.16 -14.60 16.06
CA GLU A 129 5.13 -13.84 15.26
C GLU A 129 5.44 -14.52 13.91
N ASP A 130 5.57 -15.86 13.91
CA ASP A 130 5.84 -16.62 12.68
C ASP A 130 4.64 -16.56 11.72
N LYS A 131 3.40 -16.54 12.24
CA LYS A 131 2.20 -16.32 11.42
C LYS A 131 2.22 -14.94 10.76
N ILE A 132 2.57 -13.90 11.51
CA ILE A 132 2.71 -12.53 10.99
C ILE A 132 3.77 -12.49 9.88
N ASN A 133 4.94 -13.09 10.12
CA ASN A 133 6.03 -13.13 9.14
C ASN A 133 5.64 -13.89 7.87
N CYS A 134 4.97 -15.04 8.00
CA CYS A 134 4.44 -15.78 6.85
C CYS A 134 3.46 -14.94 6.02
N LEU A 135 2.52 -14.24 6.68
CA LEU A 135 1.58 -13.36 5.98
C LEU A 135 2.27 -12.17 5.29
N LYS A 136 3.29 -11.57 5.94
CA LYS A 136 4.11 -10.51 5.32
C LYS A 136 4.86 -11.03 4.10
N LEU A 137 5.43 -12.24 4.15
CA LEU A 137 6.13 -12.88 3.02
C LEU A 137 5.19 -13.15 1.83
N LEU A 138 3.96 -13.59 2.09
CA LEU A 138 2.95 -13.80 1.06
C LEU A 138 2.48 -12.49 0.42
N GLU A 139 2.25 -11.45 1.22
CA GLU A 139 1.94 -10.11 0.69
C GLU A 139 3.12 -9.47 -0.03
N LEU A 140 4.37 -9.77 0.36
CA LEU A 140 5.57 -9.37 -0.36
C LEU A 140 5.56 -9.96 -1.77
N GLN A 141 5.31 -11.27 -1.92
CA GLN A 141 5.20 -11.92 -3.24
C GLN A 141 4.02 -11.38 -4.05
N ARG A 142 2.88 -11.13 -3.40
CA ARG A 142 1.74 -10.48 -4.05
C ARG A 142 2.12 -9.12 -4.65
N ASN A 143 2.81 -8.27 -3.88
CA ASN A 143 3.26 -6.97 -4.37
C ASN A 143 4.35 -7.09 -5.46
N ALA A 144 5.22 -8.10 -5.35
CA ALA A 144 6.21 -8.42 -6.38
C ALA A 144 5.55 -8.85 -7.71
N MET A 145 4.37 -9.46 -7.69
CA MET A 145 3.56 -9.70 -8.89
C MET A 145 2.84 -8.43 -9.37
N LEU A 146 2.24 -7.67 -8.45
CA LEU A 146 1.45 -6.48 -8.79
C LEU A 146 2.30 -5.36 -9.42
N MET A 147 3.58 -5.25 -9.10
CA MET A 147 4.47 -4.27 -9.74
C MET A 147 4.67 -4.51 -11.25
N TYR A 148 4.20 -5.64 -11.80
CA TYR A 148 4.18 -5.90 -13.24
C TYR A 148 2.83 -5.58 -13.92
N THR A 149 1.92 -4.88 -13.24
CA THR A 149 0.63 -4.48 -13.81
C THR A 149 0.83 -3.70 -15.13
N SER A 150 0.25 -4.21 -16.22
CA SER A 150 0.53 -3.75 -17.58
C SER A 150 0.16 -2.29 -17.86
N CYS A 151 -0.84 -1.73 -17.16
CA CYS A 151 -1.23 -0.33 -17.27
C CYS A 151 -0.06 0.62 -16.94
N GLY A 152 0.84 0.21 -16.03
CA GLY A 152 2.01 1.00 -15.63
C GLY A 152 3.08 1.15 -16.73
N TRP A 153 2.87 0.56 -17.90
CA TRP A 153 3.79 0.65 -19.04
C TRP A 153 3.14 1.25 -20.29
N PHE A 154 1.81 1.37 -20.29
CA PHE A 154 1.05 1.67 -21.50
C PHE A 154 1.21 3.12 -21.95
N PHE A 155 1.26 4.03 -20.99
CA PHE A 155 1.29 5.48 -21.20
C PHE A 155 2.71 6.01 -21.39
N ASP A 156 2.80 7.31 -21.61
CA ASP A 156 4.00 7.94 -22.14
C ASP A 156 5.06 8.24 -21.06
N GLU A 157 4.69 8.23 -19.78
CA GLU A 157 5.47 8.87 -18.71
C GLU A 157 5.53 8.07 -17.41
N ILE A 158 6.75 7.96 -16.87
CA ILE A 158 7.06 7.23 -15.63
C ILE A 158 6.44 7.85 -14.37
N SER A 159 6.17 9.17 -14.36
CA SER A 159 5.45 9.83 -13.27
C SER A 159 3.92 9.79 -13.39
N GLY A 160 3.39 9.05 -14.37
CA GLY A 160 1.96 8.77 -14.50
C GLY A 160 1.39 8.02 -13.28
N ILE A 161 0.08 8.09 -13.08
CA ILE A 161 -0.57 7.47 -11.91
C ILE A 161 -0.39 5.94 -11.93
N GLU A 162 -0.39 5.34 -13.11
CA GLU A 162 -0.27 3.90 -13.33
C GLU A 162 1.14 3.41 -12.99
N THR A 163 2.16 4.08 -13.49
CA THR A 163 3.57 3.73 -13.22
C THR A 163 3.94 4.05 -11.77
N THR A 164 3.41 5.13 -11.21
CA THR A 164 3.56 5.43 -9.78
C THR A 164 2.94 4.34 -8.91
N GLN A 165 1.79 3.79 -9.30
CA GLN A 165 1.18 2.65 -8.60
C GLN A 165 2.05 1.38 -8.66
N VAL A 166 2.67 1.10 -9.81
CA VAL A 166 3.66 0.01 -9.95
C VAL A 166 4.84 0.20 -8.98
N LEU A 167 5.38 1.43 -8.90
CA LEU A 167 6.46 1.75 -7.98
C LEU A 167 6.02 1.66 -6.51
N GLN A 168 4.76 1.98 -6.19
CA GLN A 168 4.19 1.79 -4.85
C GLN A 168 4.10 0.31 -4.45
N TYR A 169 3.78 -0.59 -5.38
CA TYR A 169 3.85 -2.03 -5.11
C TYR A 169 5.29 -2.48 -4.84
N ALA A 170 6.25 -2.01 -5.65
CA ALA A 170 7.68 -2.29 -5.41
C ALA A 170 8.13 -1.77 -4.03
N ALA A 171 7.76 -0.52 -3.67
CA ALA A 171 8.06 0.07 -2.37
C ALA A 171 7.44 -0.74 -1.22
N ARG A 172 6.20 -1.22 -1.38
CA ARG A 172 5.54 -2.05 -0.36
C ARG A 172 6.24 -3.39 -0.18
N ALA A 173 6.70 -4.03 -1.27
CA ALA A 173 7.48 -5.26 -1.17
C ALA A 173 8.82 -5.04 -0.46
N ILE A 174 9.52 -3.93 -0.76
CA ILE A 174 10.75 -3.53 -0.08
C ILE A 174 10.50 -3.27 1.41
N GLN A 175 9.42 -2.58 1.76
CA GLN A 175 9.04 -2.31 3.14
C GLN A 175 8.81 -3.61 3.92
N LEU A 176 8.00 -4.53 3.38
CA LEU A 176 7.75 -5.83 4.00
C LEU A 176 9.06 -6.62 4.17
N ASN A 177 9.93 -6.60 3.16
CA ASN A 177 11.23 -7.24 3.23
C ASN A 177 12.10 -6.68 4.38
N GLN A 178 12.15 -5.36 4.51
CA GLN A 178 12.89 -4.68 5.59
C GLN A 178 12.35 -5.07 6.96
N GLU A 179 11.02 -5.14 7.13
CA GLU A 179 10.39 -5.54 8.39
C GLU A 179 10.73 -6.98 8.80
N ILE A 180 10.90 -7.89 7.83
CA ILE A 180 11.20 -9.32 8.10
C ILE A 180 12.70 -9.54 8.31
N THR A 181 13.53 -8.98 7.43
CA THR A 181 14.96 -9.34 7.32
C THR A 181 15.90 -8.30 7.93
N ASN A 182 15.39 -7.12 8.26
CA ASN A 182 16.18 -5.92 8.57
C ASN A 182 17.14 -5.47 7.44
N GLN A 183 16.99 -6.01 6.22
CA GLN A 183 17.81 -5.65 5.06
C GLN A 183 17.06 -4.72 4.10
N SER A 184 17.67 -3.58 3.79
CA SER A 184 17.06 -2.60 2.90
C SER A 184 17.48 -2.85 1.47
N LEU A 185 16.50 -3.10 0.60
CA LEU A 185 16.70 -3.17 -0.85
C LEU A 185 16.44 -1.81 -1.53
N GLU A 186 16.05 -0.79 -0.77
CA GLU A 186 15.61 0.51 -1.31
C GLU A 186 16.73 1.25 -2.05
N THR A 187 17.93 1.32 -1.45
CA THR A 187 19.06 2.07 -2.03
C THR A 187 19.43 1.55 -3.43
N ASP A 188 19.59 0.24 -3.56
CA ASP A 188 19.90 -0.42 -4.84
C ASP A 188 18.79 -0.21 -5.87
N PHE A 189 17.53 -0.25 -5.41
CA PHE A 189 16.38 -0.05 -6.28
C PHE A 189 16.32 1.37 -6.82
N ILE A 190 16.47 2.38 -5.96
CA ILE A 190 16.51 3.80 -6.34
C ILE A 190 17.65 4.06 -7.32
N GLU A 191 18.83 3.47 -7.11
CA GLU A 191 19.96 3.67 -8.01
C GLU A 191 19.68 3.14 -9.41
N LYS A 192 18.99 2.00 -9.54
CA LYS A 192 18.52 1.50 -10.85
C LYS A 192 17.48 2.44 -11.47
N LEU A 193 16.55 2.97 -10.68
CA LEU A 193 15.54 3.92 -11.16
C LEU A 193 16.12 5.23 -11.70
N ARG A 194 17.34 5.63 -11.31
CA ARG A 194 18.00 6.82 -11.88
C ARG A 194 18.19 6.72 -13.39
N LYS A 195 18.27 5.50 -13.92
CA LYS A 195 18.47 5.23 -15.35
C LYS A 195 17.19 5.36 -16.17
N ALA A 196 16.02 5.47 -15.53
CA ALA A 196 14.74 5.62 -16.21
C ALA A 196 14.42 7.13 -16.38
N PRO A 197 14.61 7.74 -17.57
CA PRO A 197 14.37 9.17 -17.76
C PRO A 197 12.89 9.55 -17.61
N SER A 198 12.60 10.72 -17.06
CA SER A 198 11.25 11.28 -17.08
C SER A 198 11.15 12.32 -18.19
N ASN A 199 10.03 12.35 -18.91
CA ASN A 199 9.75 13.41 -19.90
C ASN A 199 9.52 14.78 -19.23
N LEU A 200 9.26 14.80 -17.92
CA LEU A 200 9.07 16.02 -17.15
C LEU A 200 10.37 16.46 -16.45
N PRO A 201 10.88 17.68 -16.72
CA PRO A 201 12.11 18.19 -16.09
C PRO A 201 12.06 18.24 -14.56
N LYS A 202 10.87 18.46 -13.97
CA LYS A 202 10.68 18.52 -12.51
C LYS A 202 11.00 17.21 -11.78
N TYR A 203 10.95 16.09 -12.49
CA TYR A 203 11.38 14.78 -11.99
C TYR A 203 12.73 14.39 -12.56
N GLY A 204 12.96 14.55 -13.87
CA GLY A 204 14.22 14.17 -14.52
C GLY A 204 14.42 12.66 -14.68
N ASN A 205 14.18 11.85 -13.63
CA ASN A 205 14.26 10.39 -13.68
C ASN A 205 13.34 9.68 -12.66
N GLY A 206 13.26 8.36 -12.76
CA GLY A 206 12.45 7.49 -11.91
C GLY A 206 12.81 7.54 -10.43
N ALA A 207 14.07 7.78 -10.06
CA ALA A 207 14.46 7.93 -8.66
C ALA A 207 13.79 9.14 -8.01
N ASN A 208 13.72 10.27 -8.72
CA ASN A 208 13.03 11.46 -8.24
C ASN A 208 11.50 11.30 -8.27
N VAL A 209 10.94 10.48 -9.16
CA VAL A 209 9.53 10.08 -9.11
C VAL A 209 9.26 9.29 -7.84
N TYR A 210 10.11 8.30 -7.54
CA TYR A 210 10.00 7.47 -6.34
C TYR A 210 10.04 8.33 -5.07
N GLU A 211 11.06 9.17 -4.92
CA GLU A 211 11.23 10.03 -3.73
C GLU A 211 10.07 11.03 -3.55
N LYS A 212 9.54 11.60 -4.64
CA LYS A 212 8.51 12.65 -4.54
C LYS A 212 7.07 12.11 -4.49
N LEU A 213 6.79 10.97 -5.11
CA LEU A 213 5.42 10.47 -5.30
C LEU A 213 5.16 9.12 -4.62
N VAL A 214 6.19 8.29 -4.43
CA VAL A 214 6.04 6.92 -3.92
C VAL A 214 6.34 6.86 -2.43
N LYS A 215 7.53 7.30 -2.03
CA LYS A 215 7.98 7.28 -0.63
C LYS A 215 7.03 8.03 0.33
N PRO A 216 6.47 9.20 -0.02
CA PRO A 216 5.50 9.87 0.85
C PRO A 216 4.19 9.08 1.02
N ALA A 217 3.84 8.20 0.08
CA ALA A 217 2.64 7.38 0.13
C ALA A 217 2.83 6.08 0.95
N GLN A 218 4.06 5.75 1.36
CA GLN A 218 4.32 4.59 2.22
C GLN A 218 3.56 4.73 3.54
N LEU A 219 2.95 3.63 3.98
CA LEU A 219 2.16 3.59 5.21
C LEU A 219 2.80 2.61 6.19
N ASP A 220 2.96 3.06 7.43
CA ASP A 220 3.31 2.24 8.58
C ASP A 220 2.18 2.31 9.62
N LEU A 221 2.25 1.44 10.64
CA LEU A 221 1.24 1.41 11.70
C LEU A 221 1.21 2.72 12.51
N LEU A 222 2.34 3.44 12.62
CA LEU A 222 2.39 4.75 13.28
C LEU A 222 1.57 5.80 12.54
N ARG A 223 1.67 5.88 11.20
CA ARG A 223 0.85 6.76 10.36
C ARG A 223 -0.63 6.39 10.40
N VAL A 224 -0.96 5.10 10.48
CA VAL A 224 -2.35 4.66 10.78
C VAL A 224 -2.78 5.16 12.16
N GLY A 225 -1.88 5.09 13.14
CA GLY A 225 -2.07 5.64 14.49
C GLY A 225 -2.33 7.14 14.50
N VAL A 226 -1.59 7.91 13.70
CA VAL A 226 -1.82 9.35 13.50
C VAL A 226 -3.21 9.61 12.95
N HIS A 227 -3.59 8.81 11.96
CA HIS A 227 -4.90 8.92 11.36
C HIS A 227 -6.03 8.64 12.36
N TYR A 228 -5.90 7.56 13.13
CA TYR A 228 -6.79 7.23 14.23
C TYR A 228 -6.85 8.38 15.26
N ALA A 229 -5.69 8.85 15.73
CA ALA A 229 -5.58 9.87 16.76
C ALA A 229 -6.30 11.16 16.36
N ILE A 230 -6.08 11.66 15.14
CA ILE A 230 -6.74 12.87 14.64
C ILE A 230 -8.24 12.63 14.46
N SER A 231 -8.64 11.50 13.88
CA SER A 231 -10.06 11.18 13.65
C SER A 231 -10.85 11.00 14.95
N SER A 232 -10.19 10.53 16.01
CA SER A 232 -10.80 10.34 17.33
C SER A 232 -11.38 11.64 17.92
N LEU A 233 -10.81 12.81 17.59
CA LEU A 233 -11.29 14.11 18.08
C LEU A 233 -12.65 14.53 17.49
N PHE A 234 -13.04 13.95 16.36
CA PHE A 234 -14.22 14.33 15.60
C PHE A 234 -15.35 13.31 15.68
N ASN A 235 -15.05 12.04 15.99
CA ASN A 235 -16.04 10.97 16.10
C ASN A 235 -16.45 10.73 17.57
N GLU A 236 -17.76 10.57 17.80
CA GLU A 236 -18.28 10.08 19.07
C GLU A 236 -18.11 8.54 19.09
N TYR A 237 -17.39 8.01 20.10
CA TYR A 237 -17.15 6.58 20.40
C TYR A 237 -15.97 5.88 19.66
N PRO A 238 -14.75 5.88 20.23
CA PRO A 238 -13.55 5.34 19.59
C PRO A 238 -13.10 3.96 20.10
N GLU A 239 -13.94 3.17 20.82
CA GLU A 239 -13.46 1.90 21.39
C GLU A 239 -12.88 0.96 20.33
N ARG A 240 -13.53 0.85 19.17
CA ARG A 240 -13.01 0.14 17.99
C ARG A 240 -13.38 0.88 16.72
N VAL A 241 -12.40 1.20 15.90
CA VAL A 241 -12.57 1.87 14.61
C VAL A 241 -11.89 1.05 13.52
N LYS A 242 -12.65 0.71 12.47
CA LYS A 242 -12.08 0.13 11.26
C LYS A 242 -11.60 1.24 10.32
N LEU A 243 -10.31 1.24 10.02
CA LEU A 243 -9.62 2.17 9.15
C LEU A 243 -9.08 1.41 7.92
N TYR A 244 -9.89 1.33 6.87
CA TYR A 244 -9.59 0.51 5.68
C TYR A 244 -9.32 -0.96 6.05
N CYS A 245 -8.06 -1.41 5.96
CA CYS A 245 -7.61 -2.76 6.32
C CYS A 245 -6.93 -2.84 7.69
N TYR A 246 -7.15 -1.85 8.55
CA TYR A 246 -6.65 -1.81 9.92
C TYR A 246 -7.80 -1.69 10.91
N ASN A 247 -7.63 -2.32 12.07
CA ASN A 247 -8.47 -2.09 13.24
C ASN A 247 -7.67 -1.31 14.27
N ALA A 248 -8.27 -0.23 14.79
CA ALA A 248 -7.74 0.55 15.89
C ALA A 248 -8.64 0.35 17.10
N GLU A 249 -8.08 -0.10 18.21
CA GLU A 249 -8.79 -0.30 19.47
C GLU A 249 -8.24 0.65 20.52
N SER A 250 -9.10 1.49 21.12
CA SER A 250 -8.66 2.39 22.18
C SER A 250 -8.59 1.66 23.51
N GLU A 251 -7.41 1.67 24.14
CA GLU A 251 -7.24 1.14 25.50
C GLU A 251 -7.45 2.25 26.54
N ILE A 252 -6.92 3.44 26.28
CA ILE A 252 -7.08 4.63 27.12
C ILE A 252 -7.44 5.81 26.21
N TYR A 253 -8.47 6.56 26.57
CA TYR A 253 -8.86 7.76 25.84
C TYR A 253 -9.37 8.84 26.78
N GLU A 254 -8.69 9.98 26.78
CA GLU A 254 -9.07 11.15 27.57
C GLU A 254 -9.16 12.38 26.68
N VAL A 255 -10.27 13.11 26.78
CA VAL A 255 -10.46 14.39 26.09
C VAL A 255 -10.66 15.50 27.11
N VAL A 256 -9.79 16.51 27.04
CA VAL A 256 -9.85 17.73 27.87
C VAL A 256 -10.24 18.90 26.98
N ARG A 257 -11.12 19.77 27.48
CA ARG A 257 -11.60 20.95 26.75
C ARG A 257 -11.29 22.21 27.55
N SER A 258 -10.78 23.24 26.87
CA SER A 258 -10.59 24.58 27.45
C SER A 258 -11.07 25.62 26.43
N GLY A 259 -12.26 26.17 26.65
CA GLY A 259 -12.92 27.05 25.69
C GLY A 259 -13.17 26.36 24.33
N LYS A 260 -12.53 26.88 23.27
CA LYS A 260 -12.57 26.30 21.91
C LYS A 260 -11.49 25.26 21.66
N LEU A 261 -10.53 25.13 22.57
CA LEU A 261 -9.42 24.19 22.44
C LEU A 261 -9.86 22.80 22.91
N LYS A 262 -9.42 21.77 22.20
CA LYS A 262 -9.58 20.38 22.61
C LYS A 262 -8.23 19.68 22.61
N LEU A 263 -8.02 18.83 23.59
CA LEU A 263 -6.84 17.97 23.70
C LEU A 263 -7.34 16.53 23.87
N ALA A 264 -6.91 15.62 23.00
CA ALA A 264 -7.10 14.19 23.16
C ALA A 264 -5.76 13.54 23.48
N ILE A 265 -5.70 12.74 24.55
CA ILE A 265 -4.54 11.91 24.90
C ILE A 265 -5.03 10.48 25.05
N GLY A 266 -4.27 9.52 24.52
CA GLY A 266 -4.67 8.13 24.63
C GLY A 266 -3.60 7.11 24.30
N ARG A 267 -3.97 5.85 24.53
CA ARG A 267 -3.28 4.64 24.12
C ARG A 267 -4.22 3.81 23.26
N ALA A 268 -3.72 3.30 22.15
CA ALA A 268 -4.50 2.46 21.25
C ALA A 268 -3.65 1.32 20.68
N ARG A 269 -4.29 0.20 20.37
CA ARG A 269 -3.70 -0.90 19.61
C ARG A 269 -4.11 -0.78 18.16
N ILE A 270 -3.15 -0.76 17.25
CA ILE A 270 -3.38 -0.78 15.80
C ILE A 270 -3.01 -2.15 15.27
N LYS A 271 -3.93 -2.80 14.55
CA LYS A 271 -3.74 -4.13 13.97
C LYS A 271 -4.08 -4.15 12.49
N SER A 272 -3.23 -4.76 11.67
CA SER A 272 -3.53 -5.04 10.26
C SER A 272 -4.43 -6.27 10.12
N GLU A 273 -5.52 -6.17 9.34
CA GLU A 273 -6.33 -7.33 8.95
C GLU A 273 -5.65 -8.20 7.88
N ILE A 274 -4.60 -7.67 7.22
CA ILE A 274 -3.92 -8.34 6.11
C ILE A 274 -2.74 -9.17 6.62
N THR A 275 -1.84 -8.55 7.39
CA THR A 275 -0.60 -9.20 7.86
C THR A 275 -0.64 -9.59 9.32
N TRP A 276 -1.70 -9.22 10.04
CA TRP A 276 -1.84 -9.36 11.50
C TRP A 276 -0.78 -8.65 12.33
N ASN A 277 0.11 -7.88 11.70
CA ASN A 277 1.05 -7.02 12.39
C ASN A 277 0.29 -6.03 13.26
N GLU A 278 0.69 -5.92 14.52
CA GLU A 278 0.07 -5.03 15.49
C GLU A 278 1.11 -4.23 16.27
N THR A 279 0.71 -3.05 16.73
CA THR A 279 1.54 -2.20 17.59
C THR A 279 0.67 -1.42 18.55
N ASP A 280 1.15 -1.25 19.77
CA ASP A 280 0.54 -0.34 20.73
C ASP A 280 1.16 1.05 20.55
N ILE A 281 0.31 2.06 20.45
CA ILE A 281 0.72 3.45 20.29
C ILE A 281 0.24 4.29 21.46
N THR A 282 0.99 5.36 21.73
CA THR A 282 0.52 6.50 22.50
C THR A 282 0.35 7.69 21.58
N PHE A 283 -0.68 8.48 21.83
CA PHE A 283 -0.97 9.65 21.00
C PHE A 283 -1.44 10.83 21.83
N CYS A 284 -1.19 12.02 21.28
CA CYS A 284 -1.69 13.28 21.77
C CYS A 284 -2.11 14.14 20.57
N VAL A 285 -3.31 14.70 20.59
CA VAL A 285 -3.79 15.62 19.54
C VAL A 285 -4.40 16.86 20.16
N LEU A 286 -3.85 18.00 19.79
CA LEU A 286 -4.31 19.34 20.15
C LEU A 286 -5.06 19.97 18.97
N HIS A 287 -6.33 20.30 19.19
CA HIS A 287 -7.15 21.09 18.28
C HIS A 287 -7.25 22.53 18.79
N LEU A 288 -6.73 23.47 18.01
CA LEU A 288 -6.74 24.90 18.33
C LEU A 288 -7.98 25.63 17.78
N GLY A 289 -8.91 24.89 17.16
CA GLY A 289 -10.08 25.43 16.46
C GLY A 289 -9.87 25.55 14.94
N GLY A 290 -10.98 25.60 14.20
CA GLY A 290 -10.95 25.58 12.73
C GLY A 290 -10.20 24.35 12.20
N HIS A 291 -9.28 24.57 11.27
CA HIS A 291 -8.43 23.52 10.66
C HIS A 291 -7.04 23.41 11.31
N ILE A 292 -6.81 24.04 12.46
CA ILE A 292 -5.50 24.06 13.11
C ILE A 292 -5.42 22.92 14.13
N LEU A 293 -4.60 21.93 13.81
CA LEU A 293 -4.38 20.71 14.58
C LEU A 293 -2.88 20.45 14.69
N ASN A 294 -2.44 20.00 15.85
CA ASN A 294 -1.12 19.44 16.08
C ASN A 294 -1.30 18.06 16.73
N GLY A 295 -0.73 17.02 16.13
CA GLY A 295 -0.81 15.66 16.66
C GLY A 295 0.57 15.02 16.74
N GLY A 296 0.80 14.25 17.81
CA GLY A 296 1.98 13.42 18.01
C GLY A 296 1.57 11.98 18.27
N VAL A 297 2.27 11.03 17.65
CA VAL A 297 2.08 9.59 17.84
C VAL A 297 3.44 8.92 17.93
N ARG A 298 3.59 7.99 18.86
CA ARG A 298 4.77 7.13 19.03
C ARG A 298 4.36 5.74 19.49
N GLU A 299 5.25 4.78 19.30
CA GLU A 299 5.10 3.44 19.88
C GLU A 299 5.03 3.54 21.41
N PHE A 300 4.17 2.73 22.02
CA PHE A 300 4.04 2.66 23.47
C PHE A 300 5.32 2.08 24.07
N THR A 301 5.93 2.84 24.99
CA THR A 301 7.19 2.44 25.64
C THR A 301 6.96 1.83 27.02
N SER A 302 6.18 2.51 27.87
CA SER A 302 5.87 2.07 29.23
C SER A 302 4.72 2.90 29.82
N GLU A 303 4.06 2.34 30.84
CA GLU A 303 3.02 3.04 31.61
C GLU A 303 3.56 4.30 32.29
N GLU A 304 4.78 4.25 32.82
CA GLU A 304 5.42 5.39 33.48
C GLU A 304 5.65 6.56 32.51
N ALA A 305 6.18 6.27 31.31
CA ALA A 305 6.41 7.26 30.28
C ALA A 305 5.08 7.84 29.75
N PHE A 306 4.05 7.01 29.62
CA PHE A 306 2.71 7.46 29.22
C PHE A 306 2.10 8.37 30.28
N ASN A 307 2.11 7.98 31.55
CA ASN A 307 1.53 8.77 32.64
C ASN A 307 2.27 10.10 32.85
N THR A 308 3.59 10.10 32.73
CA THR A 308 4.41 11.33 32.80
C THR A 308 4.02 12.30 31.69
N MET A 309 4.02 11.84 30.43
CA MET A 309 3.61 12.63 29.27
C MET A 309 2.18 13.17 29.42
N ARG A 310 1.25 12.31 29.84
CA ARG A 310 -0.15 12.64 30.04
C ARG A 310 -0.32 13.76 31.07
N GLU A 311 0.28 13.64 32.25
CA GLU A 311 0.13 14.63 33.32
C GLU A 311 0.80 15.96 32.99
N GLU A 312 1.99 15.95 32.40
CA GLU A 312 2.70 17.17 31.98
C GLU A 312 1.89 17.96 30.93
N ILE A 313 1.48 17.30 29.85
CA ILE A 313 0.72 17.94 28.76
C ILE A 313 -0.64 18.42 29.26
N LYS A 314 -1.35 17.60 30.06
CA LYS A 314 -2.65 17.96 30.61
C LYS A 314 -2.55 19.16 31.55
N THR A 315 -1.52 19.21 32.40
CA THR A 315 -1.28 20.33 33.31
C THR A 315 -1.01 21.63 32.54
N ALA A 316 -0.17 21.58 31.50
CA ALA A 316 0.10 22.74 30.64
C ALA A 316 -1.18 23.22 29.92
N PHE A 317 -1.99 22.28 29.40
CA PHE A 317 -3.24 22.59 28.73
C PHE A 317 -4.28 23.23 29.67
N GLN A 318 -4.39 22.76 30.92
CA GLN A 318 -5.28 23.34 31.92
C GLN A 318 -4.88 24.77 32.30
N ARG A 319 -3.58 25.10 32.23
CA ARG A 319 -3.08 26.48 32.40
C ARG A 319 -3.28 27.35 31.15
N SER A 320 -3.86 26.79 30.08
CA SER A 320 -4.05 27.43 28.77
C SER A 320 -2.74 27.91 28.12
N ASP A 321 -1.61 27.26 28.44
CA ASP A 321 -0.31 27.54 27.83
C ASP A 321 -0.10 26.67 26.58
N VAL A 322 -0.65 27.13 25.46
CA VAL A 322 -0.55 26.41 24.16
C VAL A 322 0.90 26.24 23.71
N GLY A 323 1.77 27.20 24.02
CA GLY A 323 3.19 27.14 23.63
C GLY A 323 3.90 26.00 24.36
N ASP A 324 3.65 25.87 25.67
CA ASP A 324 4.23 24.79 26.46
C ASP A 324 3.65 23.42 26.09
N VAL A 325 2.36 23.34 25.74
CA VAL A 325 1.75 22.10 25.22
C VAL A 325 2.47 21.63 23.94
N ILE A 326 2.68 22.52 22.96
CA ILE A 326 3.37 22.15 21.71
C ILE A 326 4.82 21.73 21.99
N ARG A 327 5.53 22.45 22.86
CA ARG A 327 6.90 22.10 23.26
C ARG A 327 6.99 20.73 23.94
N LEU A 328 6.03 20.40 24.82
CA LEU A 328 5.94 19.10 25.47
C LEU A 328 5.60 18.00 24.47
N MET A 329 4.71 18.27 23.49
CA MET A 329 4.45 17.34 22.39
C MET A 329 5.72 17.07 21.58
N ASP A 330 6.49 18.10 21.21
CA ASP A 330 7.78 17.94 20.52
C ASP A 330 8.79 17.12 21.35
N THR A 331 8.77 17.30 22.67
CA THR A 331 9.68 16.58 23.59
C THR A 331 9.31 15.10 23.68
N HIS A 332 8.02 14.79 23.81
CA HIS A 332 7.55 13.42 24.02
C HIS A 332 7.40 12.62 22.74
N PHE A 333 7.04 13.25 21.62
CA PHE A 333 6.78 12.60 20.32
C PHE A 333 7.88 12.89 19.28
N GLY A 334 8.84 13.76 19.58
CA GLY A 334 9.88 14.19 18.64
C GLY A 334 9.34 15.16 17.58
N THR A 335 10.04 15.25 16.44
CA THR A 335 9.63 16.09 15.29
C THR A 335 8.44 15.52 14.49
N HIS A 336 7.75 14.51 15.02
CA HIS A 336 6.60 13.86 14.38
C HIS A 336 5.31 14.66 14.63
N ASN A 337 5.32 15.93 14.20
CA ASN A 337 4.16 16.81 14.26
C ASN A 337 3.30 16.63 13.03
N TYR A 338 2.14 16.02 13.23
CA TYR A 338 1.17 15.76 12.19
C TYR A 338 0.07 16.82 12.19
N THR A 339 -0.23 17.30 10.99
CA THR A 339 -1.33 18.24 10.71
C THR A 339 -2.45 17.54 9.94
N LEU A 340 -3.56 18.24 9.68
CA LEU A 340 -4.67 17.74 8.85
C LEU A 340 -4.20 17.14 7.50
N TRP A 341 -3.10 17.66 6.94
CA TRP A 341 -2.48 17.17 5.70
C TRP A 341 -1.85 15.77 5.80
N HIS A 342 -1.87 15.15 6.97
CA HIS A 342 -1.39 13.77 7.19
C HIS A 342 -2.54 12.77 7.33
N LEU A 343 -3.80 13.23 7.36
CA LEU A 343 -4.97 12.35 7.28
C LEU A 343 -5.05 11.67 5.90
N PHE A 344 -5.71 10.50 5.83
CA PHE A 344 -6.12 9.91 4.56
C PHE A 344 -7.05 10.85 3.79
N ARG A 345 -7.01 10.77 2.45
CA ARG A 345 -7.73 11.70 1.57
C ARG A 345 -9.23 11.77 1.85
N ASP A 346 -9.85 10.65 2.23
CA ASP A 346 -11.28 10.59 2.48
C ASP A 346 -11.67 11.29 3.80
N GLU A 347 -10.88 11.13 4.87
CA GLU A 347 -11.13 11.85 6.13
C GLU A 347 -10.80 13.34 6.04
N ARG A 348 -9.91 13.78 5.14
CA ARG A 348 -9.69 15.22 4.93
C ARG A 348 -10.94 15.95 4.41
N ARG A 349 -11.89 15.21 3.84
CA ARG A 349 -13.13 15.76 3.25
C ARG A 349 -14.31 15.79 4.21
N LYS A 350 -14.23 15.03 5.32
CA LYS A 350 -15.17 15.09 6.43
C LYS A 350 -14.78 16.26 7.34
#